data_AF-A0A522AHY0-F1
#
_entry.id   AF-A0A522AHY0-F1
#
_cell.length_a   1.000
_cell.length_b   1.000
_cell.length_c   1.000
_cell.angle_alpha   90.00
_cell.angle_beta   90.00
_cell.angle_gamma   90.00
#
_symmetry.space_group_name_H-M   'P 1'
#
loop_
_entity.id
_entity.type
_entity.pdbx_description
1 polymer ?
#
loop_
_entity_poly.entity_id
_entity_poly.type
_entity_poly.pdbx_seq_one_letter_code
_entity_poly.pdbx_strand_id
1 'polypeptide(L)'
;MAPLNAKIDQCLSHQVAELRRALARVARRLEQGLPVERDLSGLEARIASSCAAVQARRDSVPAINYPDELPVVGRREDIAAAIRDHQVVILAGETGSGKTTQLPKICLELGLGARGL
;
A
#
# COMPACT_ATOMS: atom_id res chain seq x y z
N MET A 1 20.37 5.03 -5.08
CA MET A 1 19.06 4.85 -5.75
C MET A 1 18.16 3.79 -5.10
N ALA A 2 18.66 2.62 -4.71
CA ALA A 2 17.88 1.56 -4.03
C ALA A 2 16.94 2.04 -2.88
N PRO A 3 17.37 2.91 -1.95
CA PRO A 3 16.47 3.37 -0.88
C PRO A 3 15.28 4.21 -1.38
N LEU A 4 15.42 4.91 -2.51
CA LEU A 4 14.32 5.68 -3.09
C LEU A 4 13.31 4.78 -3.81
N ASN A 5 13.77 3.71 -4.48
CA ASN A 5 12.86 2.72 -5.06
C ASN A 5 11.95 2.10 -4.00
N ALA A 6 12.51 1.68 -2.86
CA ALA A 6 11.74 1.13 -1.76
C ALA A 6 10.70 2.12 -1.19
N LYS A 7 11.02 3.41 -1.13
CA LYS A 7 10.06 4.46 -0.72
C LYS A 7 8.97 4.68 -1.76
N ILE A 8 9.30 4.65 -3.05
CA ILE A 8 8.32 4.75 -4.14
C ILE A 8 7.30 3.62 -4.09
N ASP A 9 7.72 2.42 -3.67
CA ASP A 9 6.81 1.28 -3.46
C ASP A 9 5.83 1.50 -2.31
N GLN A 10 5.99 2.55 -1.51
CA GLN A 10 5.08 2.94 -0.43
C GLN A 10 4.27 4.21 -0.76
N CYS A 11 4.47 4.80 -1.95
CA CYS A 11 3.71 5.95 -2.43
C CYS A 11 2.31 5.57 -2.94
N LEU A 12 1.49 6.59 -3.20
CA LEU A 12 0.19 6.47 -3.86
C LEU A 12 0.32 5.76 -5.22
N SER A 13 -0.52 4.75 -5.48
CA SER A 13 -0.41 3.85 -6.64
C SER A 13 -0.32 4.60 -7.98
N HIS A 14 -1.18 5.60 -8.17
CA HIS A 14 -1.23 6.42 -9.39
C HIS A 14 0.04 7.27 -9.64
N GLN A 15 0.88 7.51 -8.62
CA GLN A 15 2.10 8.30 -8.73
C GLN A 15 3.35 7.46 -8.97
N VAL A 16 3.31 6.16 -8.66
CA VAL A 16 4.47 5.25 -8.71
C VAL A 16 5.18 5.30 -10.06
N ALA A 17 4.44 5.18 -11.16
CA ALA A 17 5.02 5.16 -12.50
C ALA A 17 5.75 6.47 -12.82
N GLU A 18 5.19 7.61 -12.42
CA GLU A 18 5.79 8.91 -12.66
C GLU A 18 7.05 9.13 -11.81
N LEU A 19 6.99 8.77 -10.52
CA LEU A 19 8.11 8.87 -9.59
C LEU A 19 9.29 7.98 -10.02
N ARG A 20 9.03 6.75 -10.49
CA ARG A 20 10.06 5.86 -11.05
C ARG A 20 10.70 6.45 -12.30
N ARG A 21 9.90 7.02 -13.22
CA ARG A 21 10.43 7.72 -14.40
C ARG A 21 11.28 8.93 -14.01
N ALA A 22 10.87 9.70 -13.01
CA ALA A 22 11.64 10.83 -12.51
C ALA A 22 12.98 10.37 -11.90
N LEU A 23 12.96 9.31 -11.08
CA LEU A 23 14.18 8.72 -10.51
C LEU A 23 15.15 8.24 -11.59
N ALA A 24 14.65 7.55 -12.61
CA ALA A 24 15.47 7.08 -13.74
C ALA A 24 16.12 8.24 -14.51
N ARG A 25 15.40 9.36 -14.71
CA ARG A 25 15.98 10.56 -15.32
C ARG A 25 17.09 11.17 -14.48
N VAL A 26 16.90 11.27 -13.17
CA VAL A 26 17.93 11.77 -12.24
C VAL A 26 19.15 10.85 -12.25
N ALA A 27 18.96 9.53 -12.23
CA ALA A 27 20.05 8.55 -12.29
C ALA A 27 20.89 8.74 -13.56
N ARG A 28 20.23 8.84 -14.72
CA ARG A 28 20.91 9.04 -16.00
C ARG A 28 21.72 10.35 -16.05
N ARG A 29 21.19 11.45 -15.52
CA ARG A 29 21.90 12.73 -15.46
C ARG A 29 23.14 12.65 -14.57
N LEU A 30 23.02 11.97 -13.43
CA LEU A 30 24.13 11.74 -12.51
C LEU A 30 25.24 10.92 -13.17
N GLU A 31 24.89 9.87 -13.92
CA GLU A 31 25.85 9.07 -14.71
C GLU A 31 26.58 9.92 -15.77
N GLN A 32 25.93 10.96 -16.29
CA GLN A 32 26.52 11.91 -17.25
C GLN A 32 27.33 13.03 -16.58
N GLY A 33 27.48 13.02 -15.25
CA GLY A 33 28.20 14.06 -14.50
C GLY A 33 27.48 15.42 -14.46
N LEU A 34 26.17 15.44 -14.74
CA LEU A 34 25.37 16.66 -14.69
C LEU A 34 24.93 16.95 -13.24
N PRO A 35 24.74 18.23 -12.86
CA PRO A 35 24.20 18.59 -11.56
C PRO A 35 22.76 18.09 -11.43
N VAL A 36 22.45 17.47 -10.29
CA VAL A 36 21.16 16.82 -9.99
C VAL A 36 20.58 17.20 -8.64
N GLU A 37 21.26 18.04 -7.85
CA GLU A 37 20.92 18.34 -6.45
C GLU A 37 19.48 18.87 -6.32
N ARG A 38 19.10 19.80 -7.19
CA ARG A 38 17.75 20.38 -7.23
C ARG A 38 16.69 19.36 -7.65
N ASP A 39 16.99 18.55 -8.66
CA ASP A 39 16.04 17.54 -9.17
C ASP A 39 15.83 16.42 -8.14
N LEU A 40 16.91 16.00 -7.47
CA LEU A 40 16.90 14.99 -6.42
C LEU A 40 16.08 15.48 -5.22
N SER A 41 16.37 16.69 -4.72
CA SER A 41 15.61 17.28 -3.61
C SER A 41 14.12 17.42 -3.92
N GLY A 42 13.78 17.87 -5.14
CA GLY A 42 12.39 17.94 -5.60
C GLY A 42 11.71 16.56 -5.67
N LEU A 43 12.43 15.54 -6.13
CA LEU A 43 11.93 14.17 -6.17
C LEU A 43 11.72 13.60 -4.76
N GLU A 44 12.66 13.81 -3.85
CA GLU A 44 12.57 13.39 -2.45
C GLU A 44 11.35 14.02 -1.75
N ALA A 45 11.12 15.31 -1.94
CA ALA A 45 9.95 16.01 -1.39
C ALA A 45 8.63 15.43 -1.91
N ARG A 46 8.57 15.09 -3.21
CA ARG A 46 7.38 14.47 -3.82
C ARG A 46 7.13 13.06 -3.29
N ILE A 47 8.18 12.26 -3.15
CA ILE A 47 8.09 10.91 -2.55
C ILE A 47 7.60 11.02 -1.11
N ALA A 48 8.19 11.92 -0.32
CA ALA A 48 7.82 12.13 1.08
C ALA A 48 6.35 12.56 1.22
N SER A 49 5.90 13.51 0.41
CA SER A 49 4.49 13.94 0.38
C SER A 49 3.53 12.80 0.02
N SER A 50 3.89 11.99 -0.99
CA SER A 50 3.09 10.83 -1.38
C SER A 50 3.00 9.76 -0.29
N CYS A 51 4.13 9.42 0.36
CA CYS A 51 4.15 8.49 1.48
C CYS A 51 3.35 9.02 2.68
N ALA A 52 3.45 10.32 2.99
CA ALA A 52 2.68 10.95 4.06
C ALA A 52 1.16 10.87 3.78
N ALA A 53 0.74 11.04 2.52
CA ALA A 53 -0.67 10.86 2.15
C ALA A 53 -1.16 9.41 2.33
N VAL A 54 -0.31 8.41 2.04
CA VAL A 54 -0.62 7.00 2.33
C VAL A 54 -0.73 6.76 3.83
N GLN A 55 0.19 7.32 4.62
CA GLN A 55 0.18 7.17 6.07
C GLN A 55 -1.06 7.83 6.68
N ALA A 56 -1.42 9.05 6.28
CA ALA A 56 -2.62 9.73 6.75
C ALA A 56 -3.89 8.92 6.47
N ARG A 57 -3.96 8.21 5.33
CA ARG A 57 -5.07 7.31 5.02
C ARG A 57 -5.11 6.09 5.93
N ARG A 58 -3.96 5.50 6.27
CA ARG A 58 -3.87 4.40 7.23
C ARG A 58 -4.32 4.85 8.62
N ASP A 59 -3.88 6.03 9.05
CA ASP A 59 -4.21 6.59 10.36
C ASP A 59 -5.69 7.00 10.44
N SER A 60 -6.34 7.27 9.30
CA SER A 60 -7.79 7.56 9.24
C SER A 60 -8.68 6.32 9.31
N VAL A 61 -8.12 5.10 9.27
CA VAL A 61 -8.91 3.87 9.39
C VAL A 61 -9.46 3.79 10.82
N PRO A 62 -10.79 3.75 11.02
CA PRO A 62 -11.37 3.62 12.34
C PRO A 62 -10.95 2.31 13.02
N ALA A 63 -11.02 2.27 14.35
CA ALA A 63 -10.81 1.01 15.08
C ALA A 63 -11.78 -0.07 14.56
N ILE A 64 -11.20 -1.17 14.07
CA ILE A 64 -11.94 -2.26 13.47
C ILE A 64 -12.39 -3.21 14.57
N ASN A 65 -13.71 -3.35 14.72
CA ASN A 65 -14.30 -4.32 15.64
C ASN A 65 -14.94 -5.48 14.87
N TYR A 66 -14.70 -6.69 15.36
CA TYR A 66 -15.28 -7.92 14.82
C TYR A 66 -16.30 -8.49 15.82
N PRO A 67 -17.52 -8.81 15.38
CA PRO A 67 -18.46 -9.54 16.21
C PRO A 67 -18.07 -11.01 16.26
N ASP A 68 -17.88 -11.56 17.46
CA ASP A 68 -17.36 -12.92 17.69
C ASP A 68 -18.28 -14.04 17.16
N GLU A 69 -19.54 -13.72 16.87
CA GLU A 69 -20.57 -14.66 16.42
C GLU A 69 -20.47 -15.10 14.95
N LEU A 70 -19.64 -14.45 14.14
CA LEU A 70 -19.57 -14.76 12.70
C LEU A 70 -18.46 -15.80 12.39
N PRO A 71 -18.76 -16.86 11.62
CA PRO A 71 -17.77 -17.90 11.26
C PRO A 71 -16.50 -17.39 10.60
N VAL A 72 -16.58 -16.28 9.84
CA VAL A 72 -15.42 -15.65 9.19
C VAL A 72 -14.47 -15.02 10.21
N VAL A 73 -14.97 -14.52 11.34
CA VAL A 73 -14.16 -13.88 12.39
C VAL A 73 -13.28 -14.91 13.08
N GLY A 74 -13.80 -16.12 13.32
CA GLY A 74 -13.01 -17.22 13.91
C GLY A 74 -11.83 -17.68 13.05
N ARG A 75 -11.82 -17.38 11.75
CA ARG A 75 -10.71 -17.68 10.82
C ARG A 75 -9.98 -16.42 10.34
N ARG A 76 -10.11 -15.29 11.05
CA ARG A 76 -9.55 -14.00 10.63
C ARG A 76 -8.06 -14.06 10.35
N GLU A 77 -7.30 -14.71 11.22
CA GLU A 77 -5.84 -14.79 11.10
C GLU A 77 -5.41 -15.63 9.88
N ASP A 78 -6.06 -16.78 9.67
CA ASP A 78 -5.84 -17.63 8.49
C ASP A 78 -6.15 -16.87 7.19
N ILE A 79 -7.27 -16.15 7.16
CA ILE A 79 -7.69 -15.34 6.00
C ILE A 79 -6.68 -14.21 5.77
N ALA A 80 -6.25 -13.52 6.83
CA ALA A 80 -5.29 -12.44 6.75
C ALA A 80 -3.93 -12.92 6.22
N ALA A 81 -3.46 -14.10 6.67
CA ALA A 81 -2.26 -14.73 6.15
C ALA A 81 -2.44 -15.12 4.67
N ALA A 82 -3.55 -15.76 4.31
CA ALA A 82 -3.82 -16.15 2.93
C ALA A 82 -3.79 -14.93 1.98
N ILE A 83 -4.44 -13.82 2.36
CA ILE A 83 -4.45 -12.57 1.58
C ILE A 83 -3.06 -11.96 1.46
N ARG A 84 -2.24 -12.00 2.51
CA ARG A 84 -0.87 -11.47 2.50
C ARG A 84 0.04 -12.25 1.56
N ASP A 85 -0.07 -13.57 1.61
CA ASP A 85 0.91 -14.47 1.00
C ASP A 85 0.53 -14.87 -0.43
N HIS A 86 -0.73 -14.69 -0.83
CA HIS A 86 -1.24 -15.09 -2.14
C HIS A 86 -1.90 -13.93 -2.87
N GLN A 87 -1.47 -13.67 -4.11
CA GLN A 87 -2.06 -12.63 -4.97
C GLN A 87 -3.56 -12.90 -5.26
N VAL A 88 -3.98 -14.16 -5.27
CA VAL A 88 -5.36 -14.57 -5.50
C VAL A 88 -5.75 -15.57 -4.43
N VAL A 89 -6.86 -15.30 -3.74
CA VAL A 89 -7.45 -16.16 -2.71
C VAL A 89 -8.90 -16.46 -3.08
N ILE A 90 -9.28 -17.74 -3.07
CA ILE A 90 -10.66 -18.17 -3.22
C ILE A 90 -11.20 -18.48 -1.83
N LEU A 91 -12.19 -17.72 -1.38
CA LEU A 91 -12.84 -17.93 -0.09
C LEU A 91 -14.26 -18.47 -0.28
N ALA A 92 -14.48 -19.73 0.08
CA ALA A 92 -15.79 -20.37 0.03
C ALA A 92 -16.46 -20.35 1.42
N GLY A 93 -17.79 -20.20 1.44
CA GLY A 93 -18.59 -20.32 2.66
C GLY A 93 -20.06 -20.00 2.39
N GLU A 94 -20.96 -20.45 3.26
CA GLU A 94 -22.40 -20.23 3.11
C GLU A 94 -22.80 -18.74 3.16
N THR A 95 -23.93 -18.40 2.56
CA THR A 95 -24.54 -17.06 2.72
C THR A 95 -24.82 -16.80 4.20
N GLY A 96 -24.57 -15.58 4.68
CA GLY A 96 -24.74 -15.24 6.10
C GLY A 96 -23.48 -15.45 6.95
N SER A 97 -22.44 -16.12 6.46
CA SER A 97 -21.20 -16.35 7.22
C SER A 97 -20.37 -15.08 7.51
N GLY A 98 -20.78 -13.91 7.01
CA GLY A 98 -20.11 -12.62 7.23
C GLY A 98 -19.07 -12.21 6.19
N LYS A 99 -18.87 -12.96 5.09
CA LYS A 99 -17.79 -12.70 4.11
C LYS A 99 -17.78 -11.27 3.58
N THR A 100 -18.89 -10.83 2.97
CA THR A 100 -18.99 -9.50 2.33
C THR A 100 -18.77 -8.34 3.32
N THR A 101 -19.13 -8.54 4.59
CA THR A 101 -19.05 -7.49 5.62
C THR A 101 -17.70 -7.48 6.34
N GLN A 102 -17.09 -8.65 6.58
CA GLN A 102 -15.87 -8.74 7.37
C GLN A 102 -14.60 -8.74 6.51
N LEU A 103 -14.62 -9.24 5.28
CA LEU A 103 -13.42 -9.24 4.42
C LEU A 103 -12.88 -7.82 4.14
N PRO A 104 -13.72 -6.80 3.85
CA PRO A 104 -13.22 -5.43 3.70
C PRO A 104 -12.50 -4.92 4.96
N LYS A 105 -12.97 -5.28 6.16
CA LYS A 105 -12.31 -4.92 7.42
C LYS A 105 -10.94 -5.59 7.55
N ILE A 106 -10.85 -6.89 7.27
CA ILE A 106 -9.57 -7.63 7.29
C ILE A 106 -8.58 -7.01 6.30
N CYS A 107 -9.05 -6.65 5.10
CA CYS A 107 -8.22 -5.97 4.11
C CYS A 107 -7.71 -4.61 4.61
N LEU A 108 -8.55 -3.83 5.32
CA LEU A 108 -8.14 -2.56 5.92
C LEU A 108 -7.11 -2.74 7.04
N GLU A 109 -7.24 -3.77 7.90
CA GLU A 109 -6.22 -4.10 8.92
C GLU A 109 -4.87 -4.44 8.28
N LEU A 110 -4.88 -5.09 7.12
CA LEU A 110 -3.67 -5.37 6.33
C LEU A 110 -3.09 -4.13 5.63
N GLY A 111 -3.73 -2.97 5.78
CA GLY A 111 -3.31 -1.72 5.17
C GLY A 111 -3.60 -1.63 3.67
N LEU A 112 -4.46 -2.51 3.13
CA LEU A 112 -4.90 -2.47 1.73
C LEU A 112 -5.83 -1.27 1.50
N GLY A 113 -5.85 -0.75 0.28
CA GLY A 113 -6.64 0.41 -0.10
C GLY A 113 -6.03 1.78 0.27
N ALA A 114 -5.10 1.85 1.22
CA ALA A 114 -4.46 3.11 1.62
C ALA A 114 -3.70 3.80 0.47
N ARG A 115 -3.12 3.01 -0.45
CA ARG A 115 -2.37 3.53 -1.61
C ARG A 115 -3.27 3.94 -2.78
N GLY A 116 -4.57 3.71 -2.70
CA GLY A 116 -5.50 3.80 -3.84
C GLY A 116 -5.52 2.53 -4.68
N LEU A 117 -6.36 2.55 -5.71
CA LEU A 117 -6.43 1.50 -6.74
C LEU A 117 -5.32 1.67 -7.79
#